data_AF-A0A7V5L2T3-F1
#
_entry.id   AF-A0A7V5L2T3-F1
#
_cell.length_a   1.000
_cell.length_b   1.000
_cell.length_c   1.000
_cell.angle_alpha   90.00
_cell.angle_beta   90.00
_cell.angle_gamma   90.00
#
_symmetry.space_group_name_H-M   'P 1'
#
loop_
_entity.id
_entity.type
_entity.pdbx_description
1 polymer ?
#
loop_
_entity_poly.entity_id
_entity_poly.type
_entity_poly.pdbx_seq_one_letter_code
_entity_poly.pdbx_strand_id
1 'polypeptide(L)'
;MKRKKTHKVRSKENRILLIVENSEADFFNQYFKYYLKENYNILIDCEPSSRGNKCEITNGNRMSKRIIEALDKDSYKAVFLMLDLKTKCFT
;
A
#
# COMPACT_ATOMS: atom_id res chain seq x y z
N MET A 1 -35.58 -6.43 14.54
CA MET A 1 -34.71 -5.29 14.16
C MET A 1 -33.32 -5.82 13.78
N LYS A 2 -32.91 -5.70 12.50
CA LYS A 2 -31.57 -6.14 12.04
C LYS A 2 -30.52 -5.17 12.59
N ARG A 3 -29.62 -5.65 13.45
CA ARG A 3 -28.50 -4.87 14.00
C ARG A 3 -27.59 -4.44 12.83
N LYS A 4 -27.53 -3.14 12.54
CA LYS A 4 -26.53 -2.55 11.64
C LYS A 4 -25.16 -2.84 12.27
N LYS A 5 -24.30 -3.60 11.57
CA LYS A 5 -22.89 -3.77 11.97
C LYS A 5 -22.26 -2.38 11.91
N THR A 6 -22.07 -1.76 13.07
CA THR A 6 -21.30 -0.53 13.20
C THR A 6 -19.89 -0.86 12.73
N HIS A 7 -19.51 -0.34 11.56
CA HIS A 7 -18.11 -0.30 11.16
C HIS A 7 -17.37 0.43 12.28
N LYS A 8 -16.63 -0.32 13.10
CA LYS A 8 -15.65 0.24 14.02
C LYS A 8 -14.70 1.04 13.15
N VAL A 9 -14.86 2.36 13.14
CA VAL A 9 -13.96 3.25 12.44
C VAL A 9 -12.59 3.00 13.07
N ARG A 10 -11.64 2.43 12.31
CA ARG A 10 -10.24 2.20 12.70
C ARG A 10 -9.50 3.56 12.76
N SER A 11 -10.10 4.55 13.42
CA SER A 11 -9.99 5.98 13.06
C SER A 11 -8.78 6.73 13.63
N LYS A 12 -7.74 6.06 14.12
CA LYS A 12 -6.63 6.79 14.78
C LYS A 12 -5.22 6.42 14.34
N GLU A 13 -5.03 5.31 13.64
CA GLU A 13 -3.68 4.93 13.21
C GLU A 13 -3.35 5.60 11.87
N ASN A 14 -2.15 6.17 11.76
CA ASN A 14 -1.65 6.73 10.52
C ASN A 14 -1.31 5.58 9.56
N ARG A 15 -2.32 5.05 8.89
CA ARG A 15 -2.18 3.95 7.93
C ARG A 15 -1.74 4.49 6.58
N ILE A 16 -0.64 3.97 6.06
CA ILE A 16 -0.07 4.32 4.76
C ILE A 16 0.05 3.03 3.94
N LEU A 17 -0.31 3.09 2.66
CA LEU A 17 -0.07 2.01 1.72
C LEU A 17 1.16 2.36 0.88
N LEU A 18 2.11 1.43 0.81
CA LEU A 18 3.27 1.52 -0.09
C LEU A 18 3.14 0.44 -1.16
N ILE A 19 2.89 0.87 -2.40
CA ILE A 19 2.85 -0.01 -3.56
C ILE A 19 4.25 0.00 -4.19
N VAL A 20 4.90 -1.16 -4.19
CA VAL A 20 6.29 -1.32 -4.65
C VAL A 20 6.37 -2.27 -5.84
N GLU A 21 7.52 -2.29 -6.51
CA GLU A 21 7.86 -3.37 -7.42
C GLU A 21 7.99 -4.71 -6.66
N ASN A 22 7.60 -5.81 -7.31
CA ASN A 22 7.29 -7.06 -6.60
C ASN A 22 8.49 -7.66 -5.84
N SER A 23 9.72 -7.40 -6.28
CA SER A 23 10.97 -7.83 -5.63
C SER A 23 11.27 -7.08 -4.32
N GLU A 24 10.69 -5.89 -4.11
CA GLU A 24 11.01 -5.04 -2.95
C GLU A 24 10.00 -5.17 -1.80
N ALA A 25 8.84 -5.80 -2.05
CA ALA A 25 7.77 -5.91 -1.06
C ALA A 25 8.21 -6.58 0.24
N ASP A 26 9.05 -7.62 0.15
CA ASP A 26 9.55 -8.34 1.33
C ASP A 26 10.55 -7.51 2.13
N PHE A 27 11.44 -6.76 1.45
CA PHE A 27 12.40 -5.88 2.10
C PHE A 27 11.69 -4.79 2.91
N PHE A 28 10.70 -4.11 2.32
CA PHE A 28 9.95 -3.06 3.00
C PHE A 28 9.08 -3.59 4.13
N ASN A 29 8.44 -4.76 3.94
CA ASN A 29 7.64 -5.39 4.98
C ASN A 29 8.48 -5.78 6.20
N GLN A 30 9.72 -6.23 6.02
CA GLN A 30 10.59 -6.65 7.12
C GLN A 30 11.27 -5.47 7.83
N TYR A 31 11.82 -4.50 7.09
CA TYR A 31 12.67 -3.47 7.69
C TYR A 31 11.92 -2.19 8.08
N PHE A 32 11.04 -1.68 7.21
CA PHE A 32 10.43 -0.37 7.43
C PHE A 32 9.22 -0.42 8.38
N LYS A 33 8.52 -1.56 8.42
CA LYS A 33 7.26 -1.68 9.16
C LYS A 33 7.44 -1.47 10.67
N TYR A 34 8.45 -2.11 11.25
CA TYR A 34 8.71 -1.99 12.69
C TYR A 34 9.24 -0.61 13.05
N TYR A 35 10.23 -0.12 12.30
CA TYR A 35 10.83 1.20 12.53
C TYR A 35 9.79 2.32 12.51
N LEU A 36 8.92 2.35 11.51
CA LEU A 36 7.88 3.40 11.37
C LEU A 36 6.81 3.30 12.45
N LYS A 37 6.46 2.08 12.87
CA LYS A 37 5.49 1.86 13.94
C LYS A 37 6.04 2.31 15.29
N GLU A 38 7.24 1.87 15.64
CA GLU A 38 7.84 2.14 16.96
C GLU A 38 8.21 3.60 17.16
N ASN A 39 8.74 4.26 16.12
CA ASN A 39 9.28 5.62 16.25
C ASN A 39 8.26 6.71 15.89
N TYR A 40 7.25 6.41 15.07
CA TYR A 40 6.35 7.43 14.51
C TYR A 40 4.86 7.08 14.61
N ASN A 41 4.49 5.91 15.18
CA ASN A 41 3.11 5.41 15.22
C ASN A 41 2.46 5.38 13.82
N ILE A 42 3.26 5.06 12.80
CA ILE A 42 2.83 4.90 11.41
C ILE A 42 2.68 3.40 11.13
N LEU A 43 1.50 3.01 10.66
CA LEU A 43 1.26 1.67 10.15
C LEU A 43 1.43 1.68 8.64
N ILE A 44 2.49 1.04 8.16
CA ILE A 44 2.71 0.86 6.73
C ILE A 44 2.31 -0.55 6.32
N ASP A 45 1.45 -0.63 5.31
CA ASP A 45 1.15 -1.86 4.59
C ASP A 45 1.88 -1.78 3.24
N CYS A 46 2.67 -2.81 2.89
CA CYS A 46 3.43 -2.84 1.65
C CYS A 46 2.91 -3.93 0.73
N GLU A 47 2.54 -3.55 -0.49
CA GLU A 47 1.96 -4.45 -1.49
C GLU A 47 2.74 -4.39 -2.81
N PRO A 48 2.89 -5.52 -3.51
CA PRO A 48 3.44 -5.53 -4.86
C PRO A 48 2.50 -4.83 -5.85
N SER A 49 3.07 -4.28 -6.92
CA SER A 49 2.35 -3.59 -8.00
C SER A 49 1.38 -4.50 -8.76
N SER A 50 1.71 -5.80 -8.88
CA SER A 50 0.82 -6.82 -9.40
C SER A 50 1.04 -8.17 -8.70
N ARG A 51 0.22 -9.17 -9.07
CA ARG A 51 0.50 -10.57 -8.75
C ARG A 51 1.45 -11.17 -9.79
N GLY A 52 2.39 -12.03 -9.36
CA GLY A 52 3.34 -12.73 -10.23
C GLY A 52 4.60 -11.91 -10.56
N ASN A 53 5.27 -12.21 -11.67
CA ASN A 53 6.51 -11.52 -12.10
C ASN A 53 6.27 -10.30 -13.00
N LYS A 54 5.02 -9.80 -13.10
CA LYS A 54 4.71 -8.62 -13.91
C LYS A 54 4.86 -7.36 -13.05
N CYS A 55 5.47 -6.34 -13.61
CA CYS A 55 5.54 -5.02 -13.00
C CYS A 55 4.47 -4.15 -13.66
N GLU A 56 3.53 -3.64 -12.88
CA GLU A 56 2.40 -2.86 -13.40
C GLU A 56 2.27 -1.49 -12.72
N ILE A 57 3.27 -1.09 -11.96
CA ILE A 57 3.29 0.21 -11.30
C ILE A 57 3.30 1.38 -12.30
N THR A 58 3.75 1.14 -13.54
CA THR A 58 3.66 2.09 -14.66
C THR A 58 2.29 2.09 -15.35
N ASN A 59 1.41 1.14 -15.06
CA ASN A 59 0.04 1.13 -15.57
C ASN A 59 -0.83 2.14 -14.81
N GLY A 60 -0.84 3.38 -15.29
CA GLY A 60 -1.53 4.50 -14.66
C GLY A 60 -3.01 4.24 -14.35
N ASN A 61 -3.76 3.65 -15.28
CA ASN A 61 -5.19 3.35 -15.05
C ASN A 61 -5.39 2.37 -13.90
N ARG A 62 -4.55 1.32 -13.83
CA ARG A 62 -4.61 0.32 -12.76
C ARG A 62 -4.19 0.91 -11.42
N MET A 63 -3.12 1.72 -11.40
CA MET A 63 -2.63 2.34 -10.16
C MET A 63 -3.61 3.39 -9.63
N SER A 64 -4.18 4.24 -10.48
CA SER A 64 -5.20 5.21 -10.09
C SER A 64 -6.39 4.52 -9.42
N LYS A 65 -6.87 3.41 -9.98
CA LYS A 65 -7.96 2.63 -9.36
C LYS A 65 -7.57 2.09 -7.97
N ARG A 66 -6.37 1.51 -7.82
CA ARG A 66 -5.88 1.02 -6.52
C ARG A 66 -5.73 2.14 -5.49
N ILE A 67 -5.21 3.30 -5.90
CA ILE A 67 -5.03 4.46 -5.01
C ILE A 67 -6.39 4.95 -4.50
N ILE A 68 -7.37 5.11 -5.40
CA ILE A 68 -8.73 5.53 -5.04
C ILE A 68 -9.36 4.52 -4.07
N GLU A 69 -9.24 3.22 -4.35
CA GLU A 69 -9.77 2.18 -3.45
C GLU A 69 -9.11 2.21 -2.07
N ALA A 70 -7.80 2.38 -2.02
CA ALA A 70 -7.06 2.45 -0.76
C ALA A 70 -7.46 3.67 0.09
N LEU A 71 -7.56 4.85 -0.53
CA LEU A 71 -7.92 6.09 0.16
C LEU A 71 -9.39 6.09 0.59
N ASP A 72 -10.31 5.71 -0.30
CA ASP A 72 -11.74 5.87 -0.08
C ASP A 72 -12.39 4.68 0.64
N LYS A 73 -11.92 3.45 0.40
CA LYS A 73 -12.53 2.22 0.96
C LYS A 73 -11.76 1.70 2.17
N ASP A 74 -10.43 1.61 2.05
CA ASP A 74 -9.58 0.97 3.08
C ASP A 74 -9.08 1.96 4.15
N SER A 75 -9.44 3.23 4.01
CA SER A 75 -9.13 4.33 4.94
C SER A 75 -7.62 4.53 5.16
N TYR A 76 -6.81 4.36 4.12
CA TYR A 76 -5.42 4.79 4.16
C TYR A 76 -5.34 6.32 4.10
N LYS A 77 -4.41 6.93 4.84
CA LYS A 77 -4.16 8.38 4.83
C LYS A 77 -3.37 8.83 3.60
N ALA A 78 -2.51 7.95 3.10
CA ALA A 78 -1.68 8.20 1.94
C ALA A 78 -1.34 6.88 1.24
N VAL A 79 -1.09 6.98 -0.06
CA VAL A 79 -0.58 5.89 -0.89
C VAL A 79 0.69 6.39 -1.57
N PHE A 80 1.78 5.63 -1.45
CA PHE A 80 3.03 5.89 -2.13
C PHE A 80 3.30 4.82 -3.18
N LEU A 81 3.84 5.25 -4.32
CA LEU A 81 4.31 4.38 -5.39
C LEU A 81 5.84 4.42 -5.38
N MET A 82 6.48 3.24 -5.32
CA MET A 82 7.93 3.13 -5.39
C MET A 82 8.33 2.27 -6.60
N LEU A 83 9.04 2.90 -7.53
CA LEU A 83 9.54 2.33 -8.76
C LEU A 83 11.06 2.16 -8.63
N ASP A 84 11.59 0.95 -8.83
CA ASP A 84 13.02 0.79 -9.07
C ASP A 84 13.30 1.12 -10.56
N LEU A 85 14.26 2.02 -10.78
CA LEU A 85 14.66 2.46 -12.12
C LEU A 85 15.71 1.52 -12.74
N LYS A 86 16.34 0.65 -11.95
CA LYS A 86 17.34 -0.34 -12.40
C LYS A 86 16.68 -1.59 -12.95
N THR A 87 15.67 -2.13 -12.25
CA THR A 87 14.76 -3.15 -12.78
C THR A 87 13.79 -2.49 -13.75
N LYS A 88 14.29 -2.14 -14.94
CA LYS A 88 13.50 -1.55 -16.01
C LYS A 88 12.19 -2.33 -16.22
N CYS A 89 11.08 -1.83 -15.67
CA CYS A 89 9.71 -2.24 -16.04
C CYS A 89 9.31 -1.69 -17.43
N PHE A 90 10.29 -1.51 -18.30
CA PHE A 90 10.12 -1.14 -19.71
C PHE A 90 10.21 -2.45 -20.50
N THR A 91 9.05 -3.03 -20.80
CA THR A 91 8.90 -3.92 -21.95
C THR A 91 8.74 -3.08 -23.20
#